data_AF-V5YPL9-F1
#
_entry.id   AF-V5YPL9-F1
#
_cell.length_a   1.000
_cell.length_b   1.000
_cell.length_c   1.000
_cell.angle_alpha   90.00
_cell.angle_beta   90.00
_cell.angle_gamma   90.00
#
_symmetry.space_group_name_H-M   'P 1'
#
loop_
_entity.id
_entity.type
_entity.pdbx_description
1 polymer ?
#
loop_
_entity_poly.entity_id
_entity_poly.type
_entity_poly.pdbx_seq_one_letter_code
_entity_poly.pdbx_strand_id
1 'polypeptide(L)'
;MTMLTVPIDSASTRDRVVAFLNEIGIETRYENGASGFIEGCRIAQGTLLADPACRVSSMLHEAGHLAITPRCFRTLMDGNLYAGQREMLRIVGESNLHPDDPLYRAVIQCSDPEATAWAWSAGVHLELPPEEIIRDDEYDGEGESLRLALQIGAYYGVNGLAHAGFCLLRPRNGLAAWPHLHHWTQEVGQGFP
;
A
#
# COMPACT_ATOMS: atom_id res chain seq x y z
N MET A 1 22.62 -28.89 1.43
CA MET A 1 22.43 -27.85 0.41
C MET A 1 22.04 -26.60 1.16
N THR A 2 23.00 -25.72 1.44
CA THR A 2 22.76 -24.52 2.25
C THR A 2 21.94 -23.56 1.40
N MET A 3 20.68 -23.32 1.75
CA MET A 3 19.89 -22.24 1.17
C MET A 3 20.68 -20.95 1.40
N LEU A 4 21.15 -20.31 0.32
CA LEU A 4 21.71 -18.97 0.41
C LEU A 4 20.56 -18.05 0.83
N THR A 5 20.56 -17.61 2.09
CA THR A 5 19.60 -16.62 2.57
C THR A 5 19.90 -15.31 1.83
N VAL A 6 18.98 -14.87 0.99
CA VAL A 6 19.05 -13.54 0.36
C VAL A 6 19.05 -12.50 1.49
N PRO A 7 20.00 -11.57 1.53
CA PRO A 7 19.99 -10.51 2.54
C PRO A 7 18.77 -9.61 2.33
N ILE A 8 17.85 -9.70 3.28
CA ILE A 8 16.69 -8.82 3.46
C ILE A 8 17.12 -7.47 4.06
N ASP A 9 16.30 -6.45 3.85
CA ASP A 9 16.48 -5.09 4.38
C ASP A 9 17.83 -4.45 4.01
N SER A 10 18.38 -4.84 2.85
CA SER A 10 19.61 -4.24 2.35
C SER A 10 19.38 -2.75 2.03
N ALA A 11 20.40 -1.91 2.25
CA ALA A 11 20.31 -0.49 1.89
C ALA A 11 19.93 -0.31 0.40
N SER A 12 20.50 -1.14 -0.48
CA SER A 12 20.15 -1.16 -1.91
C SER A 12 18.69 -1.55 -2.18
N THR A 13 18.09 -2.44 -1.38
CA THR A 13 16.67 -2.76 -1.51
C THR A 13 15.83 -1.55 -1.11
N ARG A 14 16.14 -0.91 0.03
CA ARG A 14 15.43 0.29 0.48
C ARG A 14 15.52 1.42 -0.55
N ASP A 15 16.69 1.66 -1.13
CA ASP A 15 16.88 2.68 -2.16
C ASP A 15 16.01 2.41 -3.40
N ARG A 16 15.91 1.14 -3.83
CA ARG A 16 15.04 0.73 -4.94
C ARG A 16 13.56 0.95 -4.61
N VAL A 17 13.13 0.63 -3.39
CA VAL A 17 11.75 0.87 -2.94
C VAL A 17 11.46 2.37 -2.93
N VAL A 18 12.31 3.19 -2.31
CA VAL A 18 12.14 4.65 -2.28
C VAL A 18 12.11 5.25 -3.69
N ALA A 19 12.97 4.78 -4.59
CA ALA A 19 12.96 5.22 -5.99
C ALA A 19 11.64 4.88 -6.69
N PHE A 20 11.17 3.64 -6.56
CA PHE A 20 9.89 3.19 -7.11
C PHE A 20 8.71 4.00 -6.56
N LEU A 21 8.66 4.22 -5.24
CA LEU A 21 7.58 4.99 -4.61
C LEU A 21 7.53 6.42 -5.13
N ASN A 22 8.68 7.09 -5.26
CA ASN A 22 8.73 8.43 -5.84
C ASN A 22 8.36 8.44 -7.34
N GLU A 23 8.75 7.41 -8.11
CA GLU A 23 8.38 7.27 -9.52
C GLU A 23 6.87 7.19 -9.72
N ILE A 24 6.16 6.44 -8.87
CA ILE A 24 4.69 6.33 -8.93
C ILE A 24 3.96 7.51 -8.28
N GLY A 25 4.69 8.51 -7.76
CA GLY A 25 4.12 9.72 -7.18
C GLY A 25 3.66 9.58 -5.71
N ILE A 26 4.24 8.64 -4.97
CA ILE A 26 4.18 8.55 -3.51
C ILE A 26 5.47 9.16 -2.96
N GLU A 27 5.38 10.42 -2.55
CA GLU A 27 6.53 11.16 -2.08
C GLU A 27 7.15 10.46 -0.86
N THR A 28 8.40 10.01 -1.00
CA THR A 28 9.10 9.23 0.02
C THR A 28 10.50 9.78 0.23
N ARG A 29 10.87 10.06 1.48
CA ARG A 29 12.17 10.66 1.83
C ARG A 29 12.78 9.97 3.04
N TYR A 30 14.11 9.88 3.07
CA TYR A 30 14.82 9.45 4.27
C TYR A 30 14.84 10.55 5.33
N GLU A 31 14.55 10.19 6.57
CA GLU A 31 14.69 11.04 7.74
C GLU A 31 15.15 10.19 8.94
N ASN A 32 16.31 10.54 9.51
CA ASN A 32 16.87 9.82 10.65
C ASN A 32 15.94 9.89 11.87
N GLY A 33 15.64 8.74 12.46
CA GLY A 33 14.74 8.60 13.58
C GLY A 33 13.26 8.72 13.22
N ALA A 34 12.89 8.64 11.93
CA ALA A 34 11.49 8.60 11.55
C ALA A 34 10.82 7.35 12.14
N SER A 35 9.79 7.58 12.95
CA SER A 35 8.95 6.54 13.52
C SER A 35 7.57 7.15 13.78
N GLY A 36 6.52 6.36 13.55
CA GLY A 36 5.15 6.81 13.67
C GLY A 36 4.29 5.73 14.30
N PHE A 37 3.22 5.34 13.61
CA PHE A 37 2.38 4.22 14.02
C PHE A 37 3.14 2.88 13.95
N ILE A 38 3.95 2.70 12.90
CA ILE A 38 4.91 1.60 12.76
C ILE A 38 6.34 2.12 13.02
N GLU A 39 7.22 1.25 13.53
CA GLU A 39 8.64 1.58 13.75
C GLU A 39 9.37 1.83 12.42
N GLY A 40 10.23 2.85 12.41
CA GLY A 40 11.13 3.14 11.29
C GLY A 40 10.51 3.91 10.12
N CYS A 41 9.21 4.19 10.13
CA CYS A 41 8.61 5.14 9.18
C CYS A 41 7.38 5.85 9.75
N ARG A 42 7.00 6.96 9.13
CA ARG A 42 5.76 7.68 9.43
C ARG A 42 5.23 8.38 8.20
N ILE A 43 3.91 8.47 8.09
CA ILE A 43 3.25 9.35 7.14
C ILE A 43 3.15 10.76 7.73
N ALA A 44 3.53 11.78 6.97
CA ALA A 44 3.40 13.19 7.32
C ALA A 44 2.70 13.94 6.18
N GLN A 45 1.43 14.28 6.38
CA GLN A 45 0.58 14.99 5.39
C GLN A 45 0.69 14.43 3.96
N GLY A 46 0.60 13.11 3.81
CA GLY A 46 0.68 12.42 2.51
C GLY A 46 2.09 12.13 2.00
N THR A 47 3.13 12.44 2.77
CA THR A 47 4.54 12.07 2.49
C THR A 47 4.98 10.93 3.39
N LEU A 48 5.67 9.93 2.86
CA LEU A 48 6.29 8.87 3.66
C LEU A 48 7.71 9.28 4.08
N LEU A 49 7.94 9.39 5.38
CA LEU A 49 9.26 9.62 5.97
C LEU A 49 9.77 8.29 6.52
N ALA A 50 10.92 7.83 6.04
CA ALA A 50 11.50 6.55 6.45
C ALA A 50 12.87 6.74 7.08
N ASP A 51 13.14 6.04 8.17
CA ASP A 51 14.49 5.93 8.71
C ASP A 51 15.35 5.10 7.72
N PRO A 52 16.66 5.41 7.55
CA PRO A 52 17.54 4.59 6.73
C PRO A 52 17.59 3.10 7.12
N ALA A 53 17.21 2.76 8.36
CA ALA A 53 17.09 1.40 8.88
C ALA A 53 15.66 0.83 8.83
N CYS A 54 14.69 1.54 8.26
CA CYS A 54 13.30 1.09 8.12
C CYS A 54 13.21 -0.30 7.47
N ARG A 55 12.37 -1.19 7.99
CA ARG A 55 12.06 -2.46 7.33
C ARG A 55 11.38 -2.18 5.99
N VAL A 56 11.75 -2.93 4.95
CA VAL A 56 11.13 -2.83 3.63
C VAL A 56 9.64 -3.16 3.70
N SER A 57 9.26 -4.16 4.49
CA SER A 57 7.86 -4.53 4.74
C SER A 57 7.04 -3.35 5.29
N SER A 58 7.55 -2.68 6.33
CA SER A 58 6.91 -1.51 6.96
C SER A 58 6.78 -0.35 5.97
N MET A 59 7.83 -0.07 5.19
CA MET A 59 7.82 0.98 4.18
C MET A 59 6.76 0.72 3.09
N LEU A 60 6.68 -0.52 2.59
CA LEU A 60 5.68 -0.90 1.58
C LEU A 60 4.25 -0.84 2.12
N HIS A 61 4.03 -1.22 3.38
CA HIS A 61 2.72 -1.16 4.03
C HIS A 61 2.21 0.28 4.14
N GLU A 62 3.01 1.18 4.73
CA GLU A 62 2.66 2.60 4.87
C GLU A 62 2.51 3.29 3.51
N ALA A 63 3.38 2.96 2.54
CA ALA A 63 3.20 3.43 1.17
C ALA A 63 1.88 2.92 0.55
N GLY A 64 1.47 1.70 0.87
CA GLY A 64 0.19 1.12 0.46
C GLY A 64 -1.00 1.97 0.90
N HIS A 65 -1.00 2.49 2.12
CA HIS A 65 -2.03 3.43 2.58
C HIS A 65 -2.11 4.70 1.73
N LEU A 66 -0.96 5.29 1.39
CA LEU A 66 -0.93 6.45 0.50
C LEU A 66 -1.37 6.11 -0.93
N ALA A 67 -1.01 4.92 -1.41
CA ALA A 67 -1.31 4.47 -2.77
C ALA A 67 -2.82 4.30 -3.01
N ILE A 68 -3.51 3.65 -2.06
CA ILE A 68 -4.95 3.37 -2.13
C ILE A 68 -5.80 4.60 -1.80
N THR A 69 -5.24 5.57 -1.06
CA THR A 69 -5.90 6.85 -0.78
C THR A 69 -6.00 7.67 -2.08
N PRO A 70 -7.21 8.11 -2.49
CA PRO A 70 -7.36 9.02 -3.63
C PRO A 70 -6.48 10.26 -3.48
N ARG A 71 -5.78 10.65 -4.55
CA ARG A 71 -4.78 11.75 -4.50
C ARG A 71 -5.31 13.03 -3.84
N CYS A 72 -6.56 13.40 -4.08
CA CYS A 72 -7.19 14.60 -3.49
C CYS A 72 -7.27 14.57 -1.95
N PHE A 73 -7.19 13.39 -1.32
CA PHE A 73 -7.27 13.22 0.12
C PHE A 73 -5.95 12.85 0.80
N ARG A 74 -4.86 12.61 0.04
CA ARG A 74 -3.57 12.16 0.63
C ARG A 74 -3.03 13.10 1.70
N THR A 75 -3.23 14.41 1.55
CA THR A 75 -2.78 15.41 2.54
C THR A 75 -3.48 15.31 3.90
N LEU A 76 -4.62 14.62 3.96
CA LEU A 76 -5.31 14.30 5.22
C LEU A 76 -4.61 13.16 5.99
N MET A 77 -3.74 12.39 5.34
CA MET A 77 -3.04 11.27 5.96
C MET A 77 -1.82 11.80 6.74
N ASP A 78 -1.86 11.69 8.06
CA ASP A 78 -0.81 12.20 8.96
C ASP A 78 -0.73 11.34 10.23
N GLY A 79 0.43 10.76 10.50
CA GLY A 79 0.66 9.87 11.63
C GLY A 79 -0.35 8.72 11.68
N ASN A 80 -1.20 8.71 12.71
CA ASN A 80 -2.33 7.78 12.80
C ASN A 80 -3.43 8.17 11.80
N LEU A 81 -3.63 7.33 10.79
CA LEU A 81 -4.51 7.58 9.65
C LEU A 81 -6.00 7.70 9.99
N TYR A 82 -6.43 7.28 11.19
CA TYR A 82 -7.83 7.30 11.60
C TYR A 82 -8.49 8.68 11.42
N ALA A 83 -7.79 9.75 11.79
CA ALA A 83 -8.34 11.11 11.66
C ALA A 83 -8.55 11.49 10.19
N GLY A 84 -7.57 11.22 9.33
CA GLY A 84 -7.64 11.50 7.90
C GLY A 84 -8.68 10.66 7.18
N GLN A 85 -8.74 9.36 7.46
CA GLN A 85 -9.73 8.44 6.90
C GLN A 85 -11.15 8.85 7.29
N ARG A 86 -11.38 9.23 8.56
CA ARG A 86 -12.68 9.70 9.02
C ARG A 86 -13.12 10.98 8.32
N GLU A 87 -12.20 11.92 8.13
CA GLU A 87 -12.49 13.17 7.42
C GLU A 87 -12.78 12.92 5.94
N MET A 88 -11.99 12.06 5.28
CA MET A 88 -12.24 11.63 3.91
C MET A 88 -13.63 11.00 3.74
N LEU A 89 -14.01 10.08 4.64
CA LEU A 89 -15.34 9.46 4.64
C LEU A 89 -16.46 10.48 4.88
N ARG A 90 -16.24 11.46 5.77
CA ARG A 90 -17.19 12.55 6.03
C ARG A 90 -17.42 13.39 4.77
N ILE A 91 -16.34 13.86 4.16
CA ILE A 91 -16.37 14.68 2.94
C ILE A 91 -17.13 13.96 1.83
N VAL A 92 -16.80 12.69 1.56
CA VAL A 92 -17.48 11.91 0.51
C VAL A 92 -18.93 11.61 0.89
N GLY A 93 -19.22 11.28 2.15
CA GLY A 93 -20.59 11.03 2.61
C GLY A 93 -21.53 12.24 2.46
N GLU A 94 -20.99 13.46 2.54
CA GLU A 94 -21.75 14.70 2.37
C GLU A 94 -21.90 15.14 0.90
N SER A 95 -21.15 14.54 -0.02
CA SER A 95 -21.00 15.03 -1.41
C SER A 95 -22.10 14.62 -2.40
N ASN A 96 -23.18 14.00 -1.93
CA ASN A 96 -24.30 13.51 -2.75
C ASN A 96 -23.86 12.66 -3.98
N LEU A 97 -22.68 12.03 -3.90
CA LEU A 97 -22.22 11.08 -4.91
C LEU A 97 -23.08 9.82 -4.87
N HIS A 98 -23.25 9.21 -6.04
CA HIS A 98 -23.86 7.90 -6.12
C HIS A 98 -22.94 6.86 -5.43
N PRO A 99 -23.46 5.84 -4.73
CA PRO A 99 -22.60 4.83 -4.07
C PRO A 99 -21.67 4.06 -5.02
N ASP A 100 -22.04 3.94 -6.30
CA ASP A 100 -21.18 3.36 -7.35
C ASP A 100 -20.24 4.36 -8.03
N ASP A 101 -20.22 5.62 -7.59
CA ASP A 101 -19.26 6.60 -8.11
C ASP A 101 -17.82 6.11 -7.88
N PRO A 102 -16.91 6.26 -8.87
CA PRO A 102 -15.53 5.80 -8.73
C PRO A 102 -14.81 6.32 -7.48
N LEU A 103 -15.05 7.58 -7.08
CA LEU A 103 -14.45 8.14 -5.88
C LEU A 103 -15.05 7.52 -4.62
N TYR A 104 -16.37 7.36 -4.56
CA TYR A 104 -17.04 6.73 -3.42
C TYR A 104 -16.52 5.30 -3.21
N ARG A 105 -16.43 4.52 -4.30
CA ARG A 105 -15.89 3.17 -4.29
C ARG A 105 -14.43 3.11 -3.84
N ALA A 106 -13.60 4.04 -4.31
CA ALA A 106 -12.20 4.10 -3.89
C ALA A 106 -12.07 4.39 -2.39
N VAL A 107 -12.84 5.35 -1.86
CA VAL A 107 -12.78 5.74 -0.45
C VAL A 107 -13.20 4.62 0.50
N ILE A 108 -14.21 3.82 0.15
CA ILE A 108 -14.64 2.70 1.01
C ILE A 108 -13.70 1.47 0.94
N GLN A 109 -12.75 1.45 0.01
CA GLN A 109 -11.74 0.39 -0.17
C GLN A 109 -10.33 0.88 0.22
N CYS A 110 -10.26 1.79 1.19
CA CYS A 110 -9.04 2.46 1.61
C CYS A 110 -8.65 2.07 3.05
N SER A 111 -8.45 0.78 3.31
CA SER A 111 -8.15 0.25 4.66
C SER A 111 -6.89 -0.64 4.70
N ASP A 112 -6.49 -1.08 5.90
CA ASP A 112 -5.30 -1.92 6.13
C ASP A 112 -5.23 -3.19 5.24
N PRO A 113 -6.35 -3.89 4.96
CA PRO A 113 -6.35 -5.00 4.02
C PRO A 113 -5.92 -4.61 2.60
N GLU A 114 -6.43 -3.51 2.06
CA GLU A 114 -6.04 -3.07 0.72
C GLU A 114 -4.59 -2.57 0.70
N ALA A 115 -4.13 -1.91 1.76
CA ALA A 115 -2.73 -1.50 1.91
C ALA A 115 -1.79 -2.72 1.95
N THR A 116 -2.16 -3.75 2.68
CA THR A 116 -1.43 -5.03 2.77
C THR A 116 -1.38 -5.74 1.40
N ALA A 117 -2.50 -5.80 0.68
CA ALA A 117 -2.53 -6.38 -0.66
C ALA A 117 -1.71 -5.54 -1.66
N TRP A 118 -1.74 -4.22 -1.55
CA TRP A 118 -0.94 -3.33 -2.39
C TRP A 118 0.55 -3.53 -2.14
N ALA A 119 0.96 -3.60 -0.87
CA ALA A 119 2.35 -3.85 -0.47
C ALA A 119 2.89 -5.16 -1.05
N TRP A 120 2.08 -6.23 -0.99
CA TRP A 120 2.41 -7.51 -1.62
C TRP A 120 2.66 -7.38 -3.13
N SER A 121 1.75 -6.72 -3.84
CA SER A 121 1.86 -6.51 -5.27
C SER A 121 3.09 -5.69 -5.65
N ALA A 122 3.36 -4.59 -4.93
CA ALA A 122 4.54 -3.75 -5.13
C ALA A 122 5.84 -4.52 -4.89
N GLY A 123 5.91 -5.32 -3.82
CA GLY A 123 7.06 -6.16 -3.52
C GLY A 123 7.31 -7.24 -4.59
N VAL A 124 6.25 -7.86 -5.10
CA VAL A 124 6.33 -8.82 -6.23
C VAL A 124 6.83 -8.13 -7.50
N HIS A 125 6.35 -6.92 -7.81
CA HIS A 125 6.81 -6.15 -8.95
C HIS A 125 8.29 -5.76 -8.86
N LEU A 126 8.78 -5.49 -7.65
CA LEU A 126 10.18 -5.21 -7.36
C LEU A 126 11.05 -6.47 -7.25
N GLU A 127 10.48 -7.66 -7.50
CA GLU A 127 11.17 -8.95 -7.41
C GLU A 127 11.82 -9.20 -6.03
N LEU A 128 11.14 -8.76 -4.96
CA LEU A 128 11.62 -8.94 -3.60
C LEU A 128 11.33 -10.37 -3.09
N PRO A 129 12.17 -10.93 -2.20
CA PRO A 129 11.83 -12.14 -1.46
C PRO A 129 10.51 -11.96 -0.70
N PRO A 130 9.58 -12.93 -0.71
CA PRO A 130 8.30 -12.82 -0.02
C PRO A 130 8.41 -12.42 1.45
N GLU A 131 9.41 -12.96 2.15
CA GLU A 131 9.73 -12.67 3.54
C GLU A 131 10.23 -11.23 3.77
N GLU A 132 10.70 -10.52 2.75
CA GLU A 132 11.06 -9.10 2.83
C GLU A 132 9.84 -8.18 2.63
N ILE A 133 8.80 -8.69 1.95
CA ILE A 133 7.55 -7.96 1.72
C ILE A 133 6.65 -8.01 2.96
N ILE A 134 6.54 -9.19 3.59
CA ILE A 134 5.81 -9.40 4.85
C ILE A 134 6.66 -10.34 5.71
N ARG A 135 7.00 -9.92 6.93
CA ARG A 135 7.85 -10.68 7.86
C ARG A 135 7.07 -11.74 8.62
N ASP A 136 7.76 -12.76 9.12
CA ASP A 136 7.14 -13.81 9.95
C ASP A 136 6.59 -13.27 11.28
N ASP A 137 7.25 -12.25 11.85
CA ASP A 137 6.87 -11.62 13.12
C ASP A 137 5.75 -10.57 12.99
N GLU A 138 5.33 -10.25 11.76
CA GLU A 138 4.25 -9.29 11.51
C GLU A 138 2.86 -9.96 11.61
N TYR A 139 1.82 -9.13 11.75
CA TYR A 139 0.42 -9.58 11.85
C TYR A 139 0.22 -10.61 12.97
N ASP A 140 0.69 -10.29 14.17
CA ASP A 140 0.63 -11.17 15.35
C ASP A 140 1.30 -12.55 15.15
N GLY A 141 2.33 -12.60 14.29
CA GLY A 141 3.07 -13.82 13.98
C GLY A 141 2.47 -14.66 12.84
N GLU A 142 1.46 -14.13 12.12
CA GLU A 142 0.76 -14.81 11.02
C GLU A 142 1.31 -14.43 9.64
N GLY A 143 2.49 -13.82 9.56
CA GLY A 143 3.09 -13.38 8.31
C GLY A 143 3.18 -14.47 7.24
N GLU A 144 3.59 -15.70 7.61
CA GLU A 144 3.66 -16.84 6.67
C GLU A 144 2.28 -17.19 6.09
N SER A 145 1.27 -17.33 6.96
CA SER A 145 -0.12 -17.58 6.57
C SER A 145 -0.64 -16.49 5.62
N LEU A 146 -0.30 -15.24 5.91
CA LEU A 146 -0.73 -14.08 5.13
C LEU A 146 -0.09 -14.05 3.73
N ARG A 147 1.22 -14.32 3.65
CA ARG A 147 1.93 -14.45 2.36
C ARG A 147 1.32 -15.55 1.51
N LEU A 148 1.02 -16.72 2.09
CA LEU A 148 0.34 -17.79 1.36
C LEU A 148 -1.03 -17.34 0.84
N ALA A 149 -1.85 -16.70 1.68
CA ALA A 149 -3.16 -16.20 1.30
C ALA A 149 -3.08 -15.16 0.16
N LEU A 150 -2.11 -14.25 0.21
CA LEU A 150 -1.85 -13.27 -0.85
C LEU A 150 -1.38 -13.95 -2.15
N GLN A 151 -0.44 -14.90 -2.05
CA GLN A 151 0.11 -15.61 -3.20
C GLN A 151 -0.96 -16.38 -3.98
N ILE A 152 -1.93 -16.99 -3.28
CA ILE A 152 -3.04 -17.71 -3.91
C ILE A 152 -4.27 -16.84 -4.20
N GLY A 153 -4.22 -15.54 -3.89
CA GLY A 153 -5.33 -14.59 -4.10
C GLY A 153 -6.54 -14.80 -3.18
N ALA A 154 -6.35 -15.43 -2.02
CA ALA A 154 -7.37 -15.67 -1.00
C ALA A 154 -7.45 -14.56 0.07
N TYR A 155 -6.48 -13.66 0.10
CA TYR A 155 -6.53 -12.52 1.03
C TYR A 155 -7.60 -11.51 0.62
N TYR A 156 -8.44 -11.09 1.57
CA TYR A 156 -9.65 -10.35 1.28
C TYR A 156 -9.41 -8.94 0.75
N GLY A 157 -8.29 -8.28 1.12
CA GLY A 157 -7.87 -7.00 0.57
C GLY A 157 -7.65 -7.01 -0.95
N VAL A 158 -7.43 -8.19 -1.55
CA VAL A 158 -7.37 -8.35 -3.02
C VAL A 158 -8.71 -7.99 -3.67
N ASN A 159 -9.82 -8.32 -3.02
CA ASN A 159 -11.15 -7.94 -3.52
C ASN A 159 -11.37 -6.42 -3.42
N GLY A 160 -10.89 -5.79 -2.35
CA GLY A 160 -10.97 -4.34 -2.20
C GLY A 160 -10.20 -3.59 -3.29
N LEU A 161 -8.95 -4.00 -3.54
CA LEU A 161 -8.16 -3.47 -4.67
C LEU A 161 -8.85 -3.67 -6.02
N ALA A 162 -9.43 -4.85 -6.26
CA ALA A 162 -10.18 -5.11 -7.49
C ALA A 162 -11.43 -4.22 -7.60
N HIS A 163 -12.16 -4.02 -6.50
CA HIS A 163 -13.32 -3.13 -6.46
C HIS A 163 -12.98 -1.65 -6.63
N ALA A 164 -11.79 -1.24 -6.18
CA ALA A 164 -11.21 0.09 -6.37
C ALA A 164 -10.57 0.28 -7.77
N GLY A 165 -10.56 -0.76 -8.61
CA GLY A 165 -10.10 -0.69 -10.01
C GLY A 165 -8.62 -1.01 -10.23
N PHE A 166 -7.88 -1.39 -9.18
CA PHE A 166 -6.44 -1.64 -9.30
C PHE A 166 -6.11 -2.92 -10.07
N CYS A 167 -6.96 -3.95 -10.07
CA CYS A 167 -6.70 -5.19 -10.81
C CYS A 167 -7.98 -5.99 -11.09
N LEU A 168 -7.86 -7.00 -11.94
CA LEU A 168 -8.86 -8.07 -12.03
C LEU A 168 -8.52 -9.20 -11.06
N LEU A 169 -9.55 -9.86 -10.50
CA LEU A 169 -9.36 -11.08 -9.69
C LEU A 169 -8.90 -12.28 -10.51
N ARG A 170 -9.30 -12.34 -11.80
CA ARG A 170 -8.93 -13.41 -12.72
C ARG A 170 -8.60 -12.83 -14.09
N PRO A 171 -7.65 -13.41 -14.83
CA PRO A 171 -7.31 -12.95 -16.17
C PRO A 171 -8.54 -12.93 -17.08
N ARG A 172 -8.72 -11.83 -17.81
CA ARG A 172 -9.79 -11.70 -18.81
C ARG A 172 -9.30 -10.84 -19.97
N ASN A 173 -9.46 -11.32 -21.21
CA ASN A 173 -9.11 -10.58 -22.42
C ASN A 173 -7.66 -10.01 -22.44
N GLY A 174 -6.69 -10.74 -21.88
CA GLY A 174 -5.29 -10.30 -21.82
C GLY A 174 -5.01 -9.16 -20.82
N LEU A 175 -5.99 -8.75 -20.02
CA LEU A 175 -5.80 -7.77 -18.96
C LEU A 175 -5.09 -8.40 -17.75
N ALA A 176 -4.22 -7.60 -17.13
CA ALA A 176 -3.53 -7.96 -15.89
C ALA A 176 -4.53 -8.36 -14.80
N ALA A 177 -4.19 -9.43 -14.08
CA ALA A 177 -4.93 -9.89 -12.92
C ALA A 177 -3.97 -10.01 -11.74
N TRP A 178 -4.54 -10.09 -10.53
CA TRP A 178 -3.80 -10.29 -9.29
C TRP A 178 -2.64 -11.31 -9.46
N PRO A 179 -1.41 -11.00 -9.01
CA PRO A 179 -1.00 -9.83 -8.23
C PRO A 179 -0.58 -8.60 -9.06
N HIS A 180 -0.83 -8.55 -10.36
CA HIS A 180 -0.45 -7.40 -11.19
C HIS A 180 -1.52 -6.31 -11.17
N LEU A 181 -1.13 -5.06 -10.89
CA LEU A 181 -2.04 -3.92 -10.89
C LEU A 181 -2.05 -3.21 -12.26
N HIS A 182 -3.18 -2.61 -12.61
CA HIS A 182 -3.36 -1.74 -13.78
C HIS A 182 -2.69 -0.38 -13.59
N HIS A 183 -2.66 0.12 -12.35
CA HIS A 183 -2.02 1.35 -11.93
C HIS A 183 -1.56 1.22 -10.48
N TRP A 184 -0.61 2.05 -10.07
CA TRP A 184 -0.04 1.99 -8.72
C TRP A 184 -0.70 2.92 -7.72
N THR A 185 -1.39 3.97 -8.18
CA THR A 185 -1.98 4.98 -7.31
C THR A 185 -3.44 5.25 -7.65
N GLN A 186 -4.23 5.62 -6.65
CA GLN A 186 -5.63 6.01 -6.83
C GLN A 186 -5.73 7.49 -7.26
N GLU A 187 -6.12 7.72 -8.51
CA GLU A 187 -6.13 9.05 -9.14
C GLU A 187 -7.55 9.58 -9.41
N VAL A 188 -8.60 8.85 -9.02
CA VAL A 188 -10.00 9.33 -9.11
C VAL A 188 -10.24 10.53 -8.20
N GLY A 189 -11.29 11.31 -8.51
CA GLY A 189 -11.63 12.52 -7.74
C GLY A 189 -10.81 13.76 -8.11
N GLN A 190 -10.14 13.78 -9.27
CA GLN A 190 -9.53 15.02 -9.75
C GLN A 190 -10.58 16.13 -9.92
N GLY A 191 -10.35 17.26 -9.25
CA GLY A 191 -11.30 18.38 -9.23
C GLY A 191 -12.44 18.24 -8.24
N PHE A 192 -12.45 17.17 -7.43
CA PHE A 192 -13.30 17.09 -6.26
C PHE A 192 -12.76 18.08 -5.20
N PRO A 193 -13.61 18.95 -4.62
CA PRO A 193 -13.20 20.03 -3.72
C PRO A 193 -12.60 19.54 -2.41
#